data_AF-A0A7C6UPB8-F1
#
_entry.id   AF-A0A7C6UPB8-F1
#
_cell.length_a   1.000
_cell.length_b   1.000
_cell.length_c   1.000
_cell.angle_alpha   90.00
_cell.angle_beta   90.00
_cell.angle_gamma   90.00
#
_symmetry.space_group_name_H-M   'P 1'
#
loop_
_entity.id
_entity.type
_entity.pdbx_description
1 polymer ?
#
loop_
_entity_poly.entity_id
_entity_poly.type
_entity_poly.pdbx_seq_one_letter_code
_entity_poly.pdbx_strand_id
1 'polypeptide(L)'
;MLKDVEKLMRLNRLPHIWCPGCGNGIVMKAVLEAINDYGLEQNKTVVVSGIGCSSRASGYLNFDTVHTTHGRAITFATGIKLAKPELNVFVLTGDGDASAIGGNHLIHAARRNLDLNIIMFNNNIYWGVMGEYC
;
A
#
# COMPACT_ATOMS: atom_id res chain seq x y z
N MET A 1 4.14 15.93 18.40
CA MET A 1 4.89 16.56 17.29
C MET A 1 4.43 15.87 16.01
N LEU A 2 3.73 16.56 15.11
CA LEU A 2 3.49 16.00 13.78
C LEU A 2 4.85 15.93 13.09
N LYS A 3 5.34 14.72 12.82
CA LYS A 3 6.59 14.53 12.08
C LYS A 3 6.37 15.02 10.66
N ASP A 4 7.34 15.75 10.12
CA ASP A 4 7.25 16.28 8.76
C ASP A 4 7.46 15.15 7.74
N VAL A 5 6.34 14.50 7.39
CA VAL A 5 6.24 13.47 6.36
C VAL A 5 5.89 14.06 4.99
N GLU A 6 5.76 15.38 4.87
CA GLU A 6 5.33 16.04 3.63
C GLU A 6 6.32 15.80 2.49
N LYS A 7 7.63 15.72 2.81
CA LYS A 7 8.70 15.36 1.85
C LYS A 7 8.47 13.99 1.17
N LEU A 8 7.78 13.07 1.85
CA LEU A 8 7.45 11.74 1.37
C LEU A 8 6.12 11.70 0.61
N MET A 9 5.48 12.86 0.39
CA MET A 9 4.19 12.99 -0.28
C MET A 9 4.30 13.82 -1.56
N ARG A 10 3.43 13.52 -2.52
CA ARG A 10 3.23 14.31 -3.73
C ARG A 10 2.19 15.40 -3.44
N LEU A 11 2.63 16.54 -2.93
CA LEU A 11 1.74 17.63 -2.52
C LEU A 11 0.86 18.17 -3.66
N ASN A 12 1.35 18.12 -4.90
CA ASN A 12 0.60 18.52 -6.10
C ASN A 12 -0.56 17.58 -6.46
N ARG A 13 -0.72 16.45 -5.75
CA ARG A 13 -1.85 15.51 -5.92
C ARG A 13 -2.93 15.70 -4.86
N LEU A 14 -2.73 16.60 -3.89
CA LEU A 14 -3.74 16.93 -2.89
C LEU A 14 -4.74 17.98 -3.44
N PRO A 15 -6.00 17.98 -2.97
CA PRO A 15 -6.57 17.13 -1.92
C PRO A 15 -6.75 15.67 -2.36
N HIS A 16 -6.73 14.74 -1.41
CA HIS A 16 -6.97 13.32 -1.70
C HIS A 16 -8.43 13.06 -2.06
N ILE A 17 -8.70 11.97 -2.79
CA ILE A 17 -10.07 11.62 -3.24
C ILE A 17 -10.91 10.91 -2.18
N TRP A 18 -10.35 10.56 -1.02
CA TRP A 18 -11.10 9.84 0.01
C TRP A 18 -12.19 10.71 0.63
N CYS A 19 -13.30 10.07 0.99
CA CYS A 19 -14.45 10.71 1.62
C CYS A 19 -14.04 11.41 2.94
N PRO A 20 -14.71 12.51 3.31
CA PRO A 20 -14.58 13.09 4.65
C PRO A 20 -14.86 12.03 5.72
N GLY A 21 -13.96 11.90 6.71
CA GLY A 21 -14.05 10.88 7.77
C GLY A 21 -13.49 9.50 7.40
N CYS A 22 -13.01 9.29 6.16
CA CYS A 22 -12.37 8.04 5.78
C CYS A 22 -11.02 7.85 6.48
N GLY A 23 -10.81 6.68 7.09
CA GLY A 23 -9.58 6.34 7.82
C GLY A 23 -8.34 6.09 6.94
N ASN A 24 -8.49 5.99 5.61
CA ASN A 24 -7.36 5.67 4.71
C ASN A 24 -6.23 6.70 4.79
N GLY A 25 -6.56 7.99 4.97
CA GLY A 25 -5.56 9.04 5.16
C GLY A 25 -4.76 8.88 6.46
N ILE A 26 -5.41 8.38 7.52
CA ILE A 26 -4.76 8.11 8.81
C ILE A 26 -3.78 6.94 8.67
N VAL A 27 -4.20 5.85 8.02
CA VAL A 27 -3.33 4.69 7.76
C VAL A 27 -2.16 5.09 6.85
N MET A 28 -2.42 5.86 5.79
CA MET A 28 -1.37 6.39 4.92
C MET A 28 -0.33 7.20 5.69
N LYS A 29 -0.78 8.11 6.56
CA LYS A 29 0.11 8.89 7.44
C LYS A 29 0.92 7.99 8.37
N ALA A 30 0.30 6.98 8.98
CA ALA A 30 1.01 6.05 9.86
C ALA A 30 2.11 5.26 9.14
N VAL A 31 1.86 4.83 7.89
CA VAL A 31 2.88 4.19 7.04
C VAL A 31 4.04 5.14 6.76
N LEU A 32 3.75 6.40 6.41
CA LEU A 32 4.79 7.40 6.17
C LEU A 32 5.61 7.72 7.42
N GLU A 33 4.97 7.82 8.58
CA GLU A 33 5.65 8.03 9.86
C GLU A 33 6.58 6.84 10.17
N ALA A 34 6.12 5.60 9.94
CA ALA A 34 6.95 4.41 10.10
C ALA A 34 8.17 4.43 9.15
N ILE A 35 7.97 4.70 7.86
CA ILE A 35 9.07 4.78 6.88
C ILE A 35 10.12 5.83 7.32
N ASN A 36 9.66 7.00 7.78
CA ASN A 36 10.55 8.06 8.26
C ASN A 36 11.27 7.67 9.56
N ASP A 37 10.59 6.98 10.49
CA ASP A 37 11.14 6.59 11.79
C ASP A 37 12.21 5.51 11.69
N TYR A 38 12.05 4.58 10.74
CA TYR A 38 13.07 3.60 10.41
C TYR A 38 14.19 4.16 9.51
N GLY A 39 14.11 5.44 9.11
CA GLY A 39 15.12 6.09 8.29
C GLY A 39 15.29 5.45 6.91
N LEU A 40 14.22 4.84 6.37
CA LEU A 40 14.31 4.13 5.09
C LEU A 40 14.54 5.13 3.96
N GLU A 41 15.54 4.84 3.13
CA GLU A 41 15.85 5.68 1.97
C GLU A 41 14.69 5.64 0.96
N GLN A 42 14.22 6.82 0.56
CA GLN A 42 13.14 6.98 -0.42
C GLN A 42 13.44 6.26 -1.74
N ASN A 43 14.68 6.37 -2.25
CA ASN A 43 15.12 5.75 -3.50
C ASN A 43 15.32 4.22 -3.41
N LYS A 44 15.29 3.64 -2.20
CA LYS A 44 15.32 2.19 -1.98
C LYS A 44 13.98 1.66 -1.50
N THR A 45 12.94 2.49 -1.50
CA THR A 45 11.61 2.14 -1.00
C THR A 45 10.62 2.12 -2.15
N VAL A 46 9.99 0.97 -2.35
CA VAL A 46 8.99 0.76 -3.42
C VAL A 46 7.64 0.50 -2.79
N VAL A 47 6.63 1.21 -3.27
CA VAL A 47 5.24 1.01 -2.83
C VAL A 47 4.42 0.38 -3.95
N VAL A 48 3.96 -0.84 -3.72
CA VAL A 48 3.09 -1.58 -4.63
C VAL A 48 1.66 -1.51 -4.12
N SER A 49 0.69 -1.37 -5.00
CA SER A 49 -0.72 -1.27 -4.63
C SER A 49 -1.61 -1.98 -5.64
N GLY A 50 -2.72 -2.54 -5.16
CA GLY A 50 -3.71 -3.23 -5.99
C GLY A 50 -4.76 -2.27 -6.53
N ILE A 51 -6.03 -2.67 -6.50
CA ILE A 51 -7.17 -1.81 -6.89
C ILE A 51 -8.11 -1.64 -5.70
N GLY A 52 -8.62 -0.43 -5.50
CA GLY A 52 -9.54 -0.08 -4.42
C GLY A 52 -9.27 1.31 -3.83
N CYS A 53 -10.14 1.76 -2.93
CA CYS A 53 -9.95 3.04 -2.24
C CYS A 53 -8.62 3.08 -1.47
N SER A 54 -8.25 2.00 -0.79
CA SER A 54 -6.97 1.85 -0.10
C SER A 54 -5.77 1.99 -1.04
N SER A 55 -5.81 1.29 -2.17
CA SER A 55 -4.73 1.22 -3.16
C SER A 55 -4.44 2.56 -3.84
N ARG A 56 -5.32 3.56 -3.73
CA ARG A 56 -5.07 4.93 -4.19
C ARG A 56 -4.01 5.67 -3.38
N ALA A 57 -3.67 5.17 -2.18
CA ALA A 57 -2.63 5.75 -1.34
C ALA A 57 -1.31 5.94 -2.12
N SER A 58 -0.91 4.95 -2.93
CA SER A 58 0.31 5.00 -3.75
C SER A 58 0.38 6.19 -4.72
N GLY A 59 -0.76 6.74 -5.14
CA GLY A 59 -0.81 7.95 -5.97
C GLY A 59 -0.29 9.20 -5.25
N TYR A 60 -0.42 9.24 -3.93
CA TYR A 60 -0.06 10.39 -3.10
C TYR A 60 1.35 10.30 -2.50
N LEU A 61 2.02 9.15 -2.59
CA LEU A 61 3.32 8.95 -1.97
C LEU A 61 4.45 9.27 -2.96
N ASN A 62 5.47 9.96 -2.49
CA ASN A 62 6.65 10.30 -3.26
C ASN A 62 7.68 9.16 -3.20
N PHE A 63 7.36 8.00 -3.78
CA PHE A 63 8.29 6.87 -3.94
C PHE A 63 8.18 6.32 -5.36
N ASP A 64 8.98 5.30 -5.66
CA ASP A 64 8.71 4.41 -6.78
C ASP A 64 7.43 3.62 -6.48
N THR A 65 6.36 3.95 -7.20
CA THR A 65 5.02 3.42 -6.93
C THR A 65 4.53 2.59 -8.10
N VAL A 66 4.06 1.37 -7.83
CA VAL A 66 3.47 0.48 -8.83
C VAL A 66 2.01 0.25 -8.49
N HIS A 67 1.10 0.77 -9.32
CA HIS A 67 -0.34 0.54 -9.21
C HIS A 67 -0.73 -0.58 -10.17
N THR A 68 -1.06 -1.75 -9.62
CA THR A 68 -1.21 -3.00 -10.37
C THR A 68 -2.66 -3.35 -10.63
N THR A 69 -2.90 -4.54 -11.18
CA THR A 69 -4.23 -5.12 -11.30
C THR A 69 -4.78 -5.62 -9.96
N HIS A 70 -6.10 -5.76 -9.89
CA HIS A 70 -6.83 -6.12 -8.67
C HIS A 70 -6.37 -7.49 -8.13
N GLY A 71 -5.99 -7.52 -6.85
CA GLY A 71 -5.50 -8.69 -6.15
C GLY A 71 -4.17 -9.24 -6.62
N ARG A 72 -3.36 -8.45 -7.36
CA ARG A 72 -2.04 -8.87 -7.86
C ARG A 72 -0.88 -8.07 -7.27
N ALA A 73 -1.15 -7.13 -6.36
CA ALA A 73 -0.11 -6.31 -5.74
C ALA A 73 0.99 -7.16 -5.08
N ILE A 74 0.61 -8.20 -4.35
CA ILE A 74 1.54 -9.13 -3.67
C ILE A 74 2.38 -9.92 -4.69
N THR A 75 1.80 -10.30 -5.83
CA THR A 75 2.52 -11.01 -6.90
C THR A 75 3.60 -10.11 -7.52
N PHE A 76 3.27 -8.85 -7.82
CA PHE A 76 4.23 -7.87 -8.33
C PHE A 76 5.31 -7.55 -7.29
N ALA A 77 4.92 -7.33 -6.03
CA ALA A 77 5.85 -7.08 -4.93
C ALA A 77 6.85 -8.24 -4.73
N THR A 78 6.37 -9.48 -4.85
CA THR A 78 7.22 -10.68 -4.85
C THR A 78 8.26 -10.63 -5.97
N GLY A 79 7.84 -10.31 -7.19
CA GLY A 79 8.76 -10.18 -8.32
C GLY A 79 9.81 -9.09 -8.11
N ILE A 80 9.40 -7.92 -7.60
CA ILE A 80 10.31 -6.81 -7.30
C ILE A 80 11.34 -7.22 -6.25
N LYS A 81 10.91 -7.83 -5.14
CA LYS A 81 11.82 -8.24 -4.06
C LYS A 81 12.76 -9.36 -4.48
N LEU A 82 12.33 -10.28 -5.35
CA LEU A 82 13.20 -11.30 -5.91
C LEU A 82 14.23 -10.73 -6.90
N ALA A 83 13.84 -9.74 -7.70
CA ALA A 83 14.73 -9.10 -8.67
C ALA A 83 15.74 -8.16 -7.99
N LYS A 84 15.33 -7.46 -6.93
CA LYS A 84 16.13 -6.49 -6.18
C LYS A 84 15.94 -6.67 -4.66
N PRO A 85 16.66 -7.63 -4.05
CA PRO A 85 16.49 -7.98 -2.63
C PRO A 85 16.80 -6.85 -1.64
N GLU A 86 17.58 -5.86 -2.05
CA GLU A 86 17.98 -4.70 -1.25
C GLU A 86 16.88 -3.65 -1.06
N LEU A 87 15.80 -3.73 -1.84
CA LEU A 87 14.72 -2.75 -1.76
C LEU A 87 13.77 -3.04 -0.59
N ASN A 88 13.33 -1.97 0.07
CA ASN A 88 12.23 -2.00 1.03
C ASN A 88 10.92 -2.01 0.25
N VAL A 89 10.18 -3.13 0.27
CA VAL A 89 8.95 -3.27 -0.51
C VAL A 89 7.75 -3.19 0.42
N PHE A 90 6.89 -2.21 0.18
CA PHE A 90 5.62 -2.00 0.88
C PHE A 90 4.46 -2.31 -0.06
N VAL A 91 3.49 -3.07 0.42
CA VAL A 91 2.24 -3.38 -0.30
C VAL A 91 1.10 -2.70 0.43
N LEU A 92 0.43 -1.76 -0.24
CA LEU A 92 -0.79 -1.13 0.26
C LEU A 92 -1.99 -1.71 -0.46
N THR A 93 -2.87 -2.35 0.30
CA THR A 93 -3.99 -3.14 -0.25
C THR A 93 -5.22 -3.01 0.63
N GLY A 94 -6.39 -3.29 0.08
CA GLY A 94 -7.63 -3.42 0.85
C GLY A 94 -7.80 -4.86 1.35
N ASP A 95 -8.68 -5.04 2.33
CA ASP A 95 -9.17 -6.36 2.73
C ASP A 95 -9.60 -7.17 1.51
N GLY A 96 -10.52 -6.66 0.72
CA GLY A 96 -11.03 -7.41 -0.41
C GLY A 96 -10.05 -7.65 -1.56
N ASP A 97 -9.06 -6.75 -1.74
CA ASP A 97 -7.97 -6.91 -2.72
C ASP A 97 -6.98 -8.00 -2.26
N ALA A 98 -6.68 -8.08 -0.96
CA ALA A 98 -5.69 -9.01 -0.41
C ALA A 98 -6.25 -10.36 0.03
N SER A 99 -7.42 -10.41 0.65
CA SER A 99 -7.96 -11.61 1.30
C SER A 99 -8.97 -12.37 0.44
N ALA A 100 -9.62 -11.74 -0.54
CA ALA A 100 -10.52 -12.43 -1.47
C ALA A 100 -9.83 -12.76 -2.80
N ILE A 101 -9.92 -11.90 -3.83
CA ILE A 101 -9.32 -12.15 -5.15
C ILE A 101 -7.79 -12.29 -5.09
N GLY A 102 -7.16 -11.66 -4.09
CA GLY A 102 -5.73 -11.78 -3.79
C GLY A 102 -5.36 -12.88 -2.79
N GLY A 103 -6.33 -13.58 -2.18
CA GLY A 103 -6.12 -14.43 -1.00
C GLY A 103 -5.05 -15.51 -1.17
N ASN A 104 -5.05 -16.20 -2.32
CA ASN A 104 -4.03 -17.20 -2.62
C ASN A 104 -2.62 -16.59 -2.65
N HIS A 105 -2.46 -15.39 -3.20
CA HIS A 105 -1.15 -14.72 -3.26
C HIS A 105 -0.67 -14.32 -1.87
N LEU A 106 -1.58 -13.88 -0.99
CA LEU A 106 -1.26 -13.57 0.40
C LEU A 106 -0.76 -14.81 1.16
N ILE A 107 -1.50 -15.91 1.09
CA ILE A 107 -1.13 -17.17 1.76
C ILE A 107 0.23 -17.67 1.25
N HIS A 108 0.43 -17.65 -0.07
CA HIS A 108 1.70 -18.10 -0.63
C HIS A 108 2.87 -17.13 -0.38
N ALA A 109 2.61 -15.82 -0.25
CA ALA A 109 3.65 -14.86 0.16
C ALA A 109 4.10 -15.12 1.60
N ALA A 110 3.16 -15.33 2.52
CA ALA A 110 3.46 -15.70 3.90
C ALA A 110 4.27 -17.02 3.97
N ARG A 111 3.88 -18.04 3.17
CA ARG A 111 4.62 -19.31 3.09
C ARG A 111 6.04 -19.18 2.55
N ARG A 112 6.29 -18.24 1.64
CA ARG A 112 7.64 -18.00 1.08
C ARG A 112 8.52 -17.18 2.01
N ASN A 113 7.93 -16.50 3.00
CA ASN A 113 8.62 -15.67 3.98
C ASN A 113 9.58 -14.66 3.32
N LEU A 114 9.10 -14.02 2.25
CA LEU A 114 9.83 -12.92 1.63
C LEU A 114 9.72 -11.69 2.53
N ASP A 115 10.80 -10.91 2.59
CA ASP A 115 10.85 -9.64 3.30
C ASP A 115 9.99 -8.59 2.59
N LEU A 116 8.69 -8.64 2.87
CA LEU A 116 7.65 -7.77 2.33
C LEU A 116 6.84 -7.17 3.47
N ASN A 117 6.57 -5.87 3.40
CA ASN A 117 5.67 -5.20 4.32
C ASN A 117 4.28 -5.12 3.70
N ILE A 118 3.31 -5.91 4.16
CA ILE A 118 1.94 -5.90 3.62
C ILE A 118 1.01 -5.18 4.60
N ILE A 119 0.49 -4.02 4.19
CA ILE A 119 -0.43 -3.19 4.98
C ILE A 119 -1.81 -3.27 4.35
N MET A 120 -2.71 -3.96 5.06
CA MET A 120 -4.08 -4.17 4.65
C MET A 120 -5.00 -3.16 5.34
N PHE A 121 -5.64 -2.32 4.55
CA PHE A 121 -6.59 -1.31 4.98
C PHE A 121 -7.94 -2.02 5.11
N ASN A 122 -8.20 -2.58 6.29
CA ASN A 122 -9.43 -3.35 6.51
C ASN A 122 -10.59 -2.42 6.90
N ASN A 123 -11.53 -2.22 5.99
CA ASN A 123 -12.80 -1.54 6.24
C ASN A 123 -14.01 -2.49 6.12
N ASN A 124 -13.78 -3.80 5.95
CA ASN A 124 -14.75 -4.88 5.81
C ASN A 124 -15.75 -4.70 4.65
N ILE A 125 -15.42 -3.95 3.60
CA ILE A 125 -16.33 -3.67 2.49
C ILE A 125 -15.62 -3.24 1.19
N TYR A 126 -16.14 -3.69 0.04
CA TYR A 126 -15.71 -3.27 -1.28
C TYR A 126 -16.35 -1.95 -1.73
N TRP A 127 -15.92 -0.84 -1.15
CA TRP A 127 -16.42 0.48 -1.59
C TRP A 127 -16.01 0.88 -3.02
N GLY A 128 -14.94 0.28 -3.56
CA GLY A 128 -14.50 0.53 -4.95
C GLY A 128 -15.52 0.10 -6.01
N VAL A 129 -16.49 -0.74 -5.66
CA VAL A 129 -17.57 -1.24 -6.53
C VAL A 129 -18.97 -0.92 -5.99
N MET A 130 -19.11 0.20 -5.25
CA MET A 130 -20.39 0.68 -4.72
C MET A 130 -20.97 -0.10 -3.51
N GLY A 131 -20.11 -0.68 -2.66
CA GLY A 131 -20.50 -1.09 -1.31
C GLY A 131 -20.96 -2.55 -1.16
N GLU A 132 -20.34 -3.47 -1.90
CA GLU A 132 -20.56 -4.90 -1.71
C GLU A 132 -19.74 -5.42 -0.51
N TYR A 133 -20.27 -6.40 0.23
CA TYR A 133 -19.54 -7.06 1.32
C TYR A 133 -18.42 -7.96 0.78
N CYS A 134 -17.33 -8.07 1.56
CA CYS A 134 -16.23 -9.01 1.30
C CYS A 134 -16.66 -10.48 1.27
#